data_AF-A0A319E3C0-F1
#
_entry.id   AF-A0A319E3C0-F1
#
_cell.length_a   1.000
_cell.length_b   1.000
_cell.length_c   1.000
_cell.angle_alpha   90.00
_cell.angle_beta   90.00
_cell.angle_gamma   90.00
#
_symmetry.space_group_name_H-M   'P 1'
#
loop_
_entity.id
_entity.type
_entity.pdbx_description
1 polymer ?
#
loop_
_entity_poly.entity_id
_entity_poly.type
_entity_poly.pdbx_seq_one_letter_code
_entity_poly.pdbx_strand_id
1 'polypeptide(L)'
;AGNITIMGRGDLHQDTADQFLGCPNATGMVYRLFVEEGNTMVLPPENQTTDLFGTDGPLLECMMQVSSAMAVLSMDADEPDERLASSVGVDLVTYTWLLDQGARGLCAIGTKAPGVLPEMAALDG
;
A
#
# COMPACT_ATOMS: atom_id res chain seq x y z
N ALA A 1 -21.63 17.81 1.00
CA ALA A 1 -20.70 16.72 1.34
C ALA A 1 -21.12 15.48 0.57
N GLY A 2 -20.20 14.78 -0.12
CA GLY A 2 -20.52 13.58 -0.93
C GLY A 2 -20.41 12.30 -0.12
N ASN A 3 -21.13 11.24 -0.48
CA ASN A 3 -21.05 9.94 0.20
C ASN A 3 -19.61 9.39 0.20
N ILE A 4 -19.19 8.79 1.32
CA ILE A 4 -17.94 8.06 1.48
C ILE A 4 -18.15 6.64 0.97
N THR A 5 -17.30 6.17 0.05
CA THR A 5 -17.28 4.77 -0.39
C THR A 5 -16.55 3.91 0.64
N ILE A 6 -17.15 2.79 1.03
CA ILE A 6 -16.51 1.79 1.87
C ILE A 6 -15.88 0.75 0.95
N MET A 7 -14.57 0.56 1.08
CA MET A 7 -13.80 -0.41 0.30
C MET A 7 -13.61 -1.71 1.10
N GLY A 8 -13.72 -2.85 0.43
CA GLY A 8 -13.42 -4.17 0.96
C GLY A 8 -12.44 -4.92 0.04
N ARG A 9 -12.04 -6.13 0.45
CA ARG A 9 -11.17 -7.00 -0.36
C ARG A 9 -11.88 -7.40 -1.66
N GLY A 10 -11.17 -7.28 -2.78
CA GLY A 10 -11.63 -7.72 -4.09
C GLY A 10 -10.53 -8.48 -4.84
N ASP A 11 -10.83 -8.80 -6.10
CA ASP A 11 -9.85 -9.38 -7.00
C ASP A 11 -8.79 -8.32 -7.38
N LEU A 12 -7.53 -8.75 -7.45
CA LEU A 12 -6.46 -7.90 -7.94
C LEU A 12 -6.53 -7.88 -9.46
N HIS A 13 -6.72 -6.70 -10.05
CA HIS A 13 -6.70 -6.53 -11.49
C HIS A 13 -5.26 -6.35 -12.00
N GLN A 14 -4.97 -6.90 -13.18
CA GLN A 14 -3.63 -6.83 -13.77
C GLN A 14 -3.15 -5.38 -13.96
N ASP A 15 -3.99 -4.50 -14.52
CA ASP A 15 -3.61 -3.09 -14.75
C ASP A 15 -3.22 -2.38 -13.45
N THR A 16 -3.92 -2.68 -12.34
CA THR A 16 -3.59 -2.13 -11.01
C THR A 16 -2.27 -2.69 -10.49
N ALA A 17 -2.03 -3.99 -10.67
CA ALA A 17 -0.77 -4.62 -10.30
C ALA A 17 0.41 -4.05 -11.11
N ASP A 18 0.25 -3.89 -12.42
CA ASP A 18 1.27 -3.35 -13.30
C ASP A 18 1.59 -1.88 -12.94
N GLN A 19 0.57 -1.08 -12.62
CA GLN A 19 0.77 0.28 -12.12
C GLN A 19 1.54 0.29 -10.79
N PHE A 20 1.16 -0.59 -9.84
CA PHE A 20 1.84 -0.71 -8.55
C PHE A 20 3.30 -1.15 -8.71
N LEU A 21 3.57 -2.16 -9.53
CA LEU A 21 4.94 -2.66 -9.79
C LEU A 21 5.81 -1.62 -10.52
N GLY A 22 5.19 -0.63 -11.16
CA GLY A 22 5.88 0.55 -11.68
C GLY A 22 6.32 1.56 -10.60
N CYS A 23 5.71 1.58 -9.42
CA CYS A 23 5.99 2.57 -8.38
C CYS A 23 7.43 2.54 -7.83
N PRO A 24 8.03 1.37 -7.54
CA PRO A 24 9.42 1.27 -7.14
C PRO A 24 10.42 1.93 -8.12
N ASN A 25 10.10 1.96 -9.42
CA ASN A 25 10.96 2.61 -10.41
C ASN A 25 11.02 4.14 -10.26
N ALA A 26 10.12 4.76 -9.49
CA ALA A 26 10.08 6.20 -9.29
C ALA A 26 11.28 6.74 -8.48
N THR A 27 11.92 5.91 -7.66
CA THR A 27 13.05 6.32 -6.80
C THR A 27 14.39 5.79 -7.28
N GLY A 28 14.40 4.80 -8.18
CA GLY A 28 15.62 4.12 -8.63
C GLY A 28 16.23 3.16 -7.60
N MET A 29 15.50 2.87 -6.51
CA MET A 29 15.91 1.94 -5.46
C MET A 29 15.31 0.56 -5.65
N VAL A 30 15.99 -0.46 -5.14
CA VAL A 30 15.53 -1.86 -5.22
C VAL A 30 14.75 -2.22 -3.97
N TYR A 31 13.46 -1.92 -3.98
CA TYR A 31 12.55 -2.32 -2.91
C TYR A 31 12.31 -3.83 -2.93
N ARG A 32 11.86 -4.34 -1.79
CA ARG A 32 11.46 -5.73 -1.62
C ARG A 32 9.98 -5.80 -1.31
N LEU A 33 9.34 -6.88 -1.75
CA LEU A 33 7.91 -7.10 -1.57
C LEU A 33 7.66 -8.44 -0.88
N PHE A 34 6.62 -8.48 -0.07
CA PHE A 34 5.97 -9.72 0.36
C PHE A 34 4.46 -9.49 0.50
N VAL A 35 3.69 -10.57 0.65
CA VAL A 35 2.23 -10.48 0.83
C VAL A 35 1.85 -11.10 2.17
N GLU A 36 1.00 -10.40 2.92
CA GLU A 36 0.36 -10.95 4.12
C GLU A 36 -1.12 -10.59 4.15
N GLU A 37 -1.97 -11.59 4.38
CA GLU A 37 -3.42 -11.40 4.58
C GLU A 37 -4.09 -10.62 3.43
N GLY A 38 -3.53 -10.73 2.23
CA GLY A 38 -3.97 -10.02 1.03
C GLY A 38 -3.44 -8.59 0.88
N ASN A 39 -2.65 -8.09 1.82
CA ASN A 39 -1.90 -6.84 1.70
C ASN A 39 -0.55 -7.10 1.02
N THR A 40 -0.19 -6.26 0.06
CA THR A 40 1.16 -6.24 -0.48
C THR A 40 1.99 -5.25 0.33
N MET A 41 3.05 -5.76 0.95
CA MET A 41 3.92 -4.99 1.83
C MET A 41 5.16 -4.57 1.03
N VAL A 42 5.47 -3.28 1.03
CA VAL A 42 6.66 -2.69 0.41
C VAL A 42 7.69 -2.41 1.50
N LEU A 43 8.91 -2.89 1.27
CA LEU A 43 10.04 -2.71 2.17
C LEU A 43 11.16 -1.95 1.45
N PRO A 44 11.79 -0.98 2.12
CA PRO A 44 13.00 -0.36 1.60
C PRO A 44 14.13 -1.40 1.44
N PRO A 45 15.20 -1.06 0.69
CA PRO A 45 16.40 -1.88 0.66
C PRO A 45 16.92 -2.17 2.08
N GLU A 46 17.51 -3.35 2.29
CA GLU A 46 17.90 -3.84 3.63
C GLU A 46 18.63 -2.79 4.48
N ASN A 47 18.26 -2.73 5.77
CA ASN A 47 18.80 -1.82 6.79
C ASN A 47 18.56 -0.33 6.53
N GLN A 48 17.52 0.03 5.77
CA GLN A 48 17.08 1.41 5.63
C GLN A 48 15.69 1.60 6.24
N THR A 49 15.49 2.76 6.86
CA THR A 49 14.17 3.26 7.25
C THR A 49 13.53 3.99 6.08
N THR A 50 12.21 3.92 5.95
CA THR A 50 11.48 4.62 4.89
C THR A 50 11.50 6.13 5.14
N ASP A 51 12.10 6.88 4.22
CA ASP A 51 12.14 8.34 4.20
C ASP A 51 11.05 8.90 3.27
N LEU A 52 9.81 8.85 3.75
CA LEU A 52 8.61 9.29 3.00
C LEU A 52 8.61 10.78 2.61
N PHE A 53 9.45 11.60 3.24
CA PHE A 53 9.55 13.04 2.95
C PHE A 53 10.80 13.42 2.14
N GLY A 54 11.67 12.44 1.88
CA GLY A 54 12.85 12.60 1.03
C GLY A 54 12.87 11.54 -0.06
N THR A 55 13.74 10.55 0.08
CA THR A 55 14.07 9.62 -1.02
C THR A 55 12.89 8.73 -1.44
N ASP A 56 12.02 8.35 -0.49
CA ASP A 56 10.85 7.50 -0.75
C ASP A 56 9.58 8.30 -1.09
N GLY A 57 9.64 9.63 -1.10
CA GLY A 57 8.50 10.49 -1.43
C GLY A 57 7.82 10.14 -2.77
N PRO A 58 8.57 9.95 -3.87
CA PRO A 58 7.99 9.53 -5.15
C PRO A 58 7.33 8.15 -5.10
N LEU A 59 7.86 7.22 -4.29
CA LEU A 59 7.23 5.91 -4.08
C LEU A 59 5.88 6.09 -3.37
N LEU A 60 5.82 6.90 -2.30
CA LEU A 60 4.58 7.18 -1.59
C LEU A 60 3.52 7.80 -2.51
N GLU A 61 3.88 8.82 -3.29
CA GLU A 61 2.96 9.47 -4.22
C GLU A 61 2.39 8.47 -5.23
N CYS A 62 3.21 7.56 -5.75
CA CYS A 62 2.75 6.52 -6.66
C CYS A 62 1.86 5.49 -5.96
N MET A 63 2.24 5.02 -4.76
CA MET A 63 1.43 4.07 -3.98
C MET A 63 0.07 4.64 -3.62
N MET A 64 -0.01 5.94 -3.32
CA MET A 64 -1.29 6.61 -3.05
C MET A 64 -2.25 6.53 -4.24
N GLN A 65 -1.75 6.58 -5.48
CA GLN A 65 -2.59 6.48 -6.68
C GLN A 65 -3.23 5.09 -6.82
N VAL A 66 -2.49 4.03 -6.47
CA VAL A 66 -3.00 2.64 -6.53
C VAL A 66 -3.74 2.20 -5.27
N SER A 67 -3.59 2.92 -4.15
CA SER A 67 -4.19 2.57 -2.84
C SER A 67 -5.73 2.52 -2.83
N SER A 68 -6.39 3.09 -3.85
CA SER A 68 -7.84 3.01 -4.02
C SER A 68 -8.32 1.70 -4.64
N ALA A 69 -7.41 0.94 -5.28
CA ALA A 69 -7.70 -0.26 -6.05
C ALA A 69 -6.92 -1.49 -5.56
N MET A 70 -5.88 -1.31 -4.75
CA MET A 70 -5.05 -2.37 -4.20
C MET A 70 -4.70 -2.10 -2.75
N ALA A 71 -4.64 -3.17 -1.95
CA ALA A 71 -4.21 -3.07 -0.57
C ALA A 71 -2.69 -3.12 -0.48
N VAL A 72 -2.09 -1.94 -0.35
CA VAL A 72 -0.64 -1.75 -0.28
C VAL A 72 -0.29 -1.05 1.02
N LEU A 73 0.79 -1.52 1.67
CA LEU A 73 1.34 -0.92 2.88
C LEU A 73 2.86 -0.78 2.73
N SER A 74 3.42 0.27 3.33
CA SER A 74 4.87 0.41 3.50
C SER A 74 5.26 -0.04 4.91
N MET A 75 6.36 -0.76 5.03
CA MET A 75 6.97 -1.14 6.30
C MET A 75 8.43 -0.74 6.33
N ASP A 76 8.93 -0.40 7.50
CA ASP A 76 10.37 -0.24 7.71
C ASP A 76 11.03 -1.61 7.87
N ALA A 77 12.31 -1.69 7.48
CA ALA A 77 13.09 -2.92 7.50
C ALA A 77 14.09 -2.98 8.68
N ASP A 78 14.01 -2.03 9.62
CA ASP A 78 14.91 -1.88 10.76
C ASP A 78 14.53 -2.73 11.98
N GLU A 79 13.29 -3.25 12.04
CA GLU A 79 12.89 -4.24 13.02
C GLU A 79 13.05 -5.68 12.49
N PRO A 80 13.66 -6.61 13.28
CA PRO A 80 13.79 -7.99 12.89
C PRO A 80 12.41 -8.67 12.91
N ASP A 81 11.76 -8.69 11.75
CA ASP A 81 10.53 -9.46 11.51
C ASP A 81 10.88 -10.68 10.63
N GLU A 82 10.55 -11.88 11.11
CA GLU A 82 10.76 -13.14 10.40
C GLU A 82 10.06 -13.14 9.03
N ARG A 83 9.01 -12.33 8.86
CA ARG A 83 8.29 -12.16 7.60
C ARG A 83 9.13 -11.49 6.52
N LEU A 84 10.12 -10.67 6.90
CA LEU A 84 11.07 -10.06 5.96
C LEU A 84 11.87 -11.12 5.20
N ALA A 85 12.10 -12.29 5.80
CA ALA A 85 12.81 -13.40 5.16
C ALA A 85 12.06 -13.95 3.93
N SER A 86 10.73 -13.78 3.87
CA SER A 86 9.90 -14.18 2.73
C SER A 86 9.86 -13.14 1.60
N SER A 87 10.44 -11.95 1.82
CA SER A 87 10.42 -10.88 0.84
C SER A 87 11.36 -11.15 -0.34
N VAL A 88 10.94 -10.72 -1.53
CA VAL A 88 11.73 -10.82 -2.76
C VAL A 88 11.97 -9.43 -3.35
N GLY A 89 13.04 -9.27 -4.13
CA GLY A 89 13.27 -8.05 -4.89
C GLY A 89 12.10 -7.79 -5.85
N VAL A 90 11.67 -6.54 -5.95
CA VAL A 90 10.51 -6.16 -6.77
C VAL A 90 10.72 -6.47 -8.27
N ASP A 91 11.98 -6.51 -8.71
CA ASP A 91 12.39 -6.91 -10.05
C ASP A 91 12.04 -8.37 -10.40
N LEU A 92 11.83 -9.22 -9.39
CA LEU A 92 11.40 -10.61 -9.53
C LEU A 92 9.88 -10.79 -9.44
N VAL A 93 9.15 -9.72 -9.10
CA VAL A 93 7.71 -9.77 -8.87
C VAL A 93 6.95 -9.55 -10.16
N THR A 94 5.94 -10.40 -10.39
CA THR A 94 5.01 -10.30 -11.51
C THR A 94 3.58 -10.28 -11.00
N TYR A 95 2.62 -9.91 -11.85
CA TYR A 95 1.20 -10.03 -11.52
C TYR A 95 0.81 -11.46 -11.08
N THR A 96 1.31 -12.49 -11.78
CA THR A 96 1.06 -13.89 -11.39
C THR A 96 1.64 -14.22 -10.02
N TRP A 97 2.86 -13.75 -9.74
CA TRP A 97 3.45 -13.94 -8.41
C TRP A 97 2.61 -13.29 -7.31
N LEU A 98 2.11 -12.06 -7.52
CA LEU A 98 1.24 -11.37 -6.56
C LEU A 98 -0.02 -12.20 -6.26
N LEU A 99 -0.67 -12.74 -7.29
CA LEU A 99 -1.83 -13.61 -7.11
C LEU A 99 -1.49 -14.92 -6.36
N ASP A 100 -0.37 -15.56 -6.71
CA ASP A 100 0.08 -16.80 -6.08
C ASP A 100 0.42 -16.60 -4.60
N GLN A 101 0.94 -15.42 -4.24
CA GLN A 101 1.16 -15.02 -2.84
C GLN A 101 -0.12 -14.55 -2.13
N GLY A 102 -1.25 -14.48 -2.84
CA GLY A 102 -2.56 -14.16 -2.27
C GLY A 102 -2.87 -12.66 -2.19
N ALA A 103 -2.17 -11.81 -2.93
CA ALA A 103 -2.43 -10.37 -2.96
C ALA A 103 -3.87 -10.09 -3.42
N ARG A 104 -4.47 -9.03 -2.85
CA ARG A 104 -5.87 -8.66 -3.14
C ARG A 104 -5.99 -7.21 -3.58
N GLY A 105 -6.89 -7.00 -4.53
CA GLY A 105 -7.40 -5.69 -4.87
C GLY A 105 -8.38 -5.17 -3.83
N LEU A 106 -8.96 -4.01 -4.12
CA LEU A 106 -10.05 -3.41 -3.38
C LEU A 106 -11.28 -3.27 -4.28
N CYS A 107 -12.46 -3.49 -3.71
CA CYS A 107 -13.73 -3.25 -4.38
C CYS A 107 -14.69 -2.48 -3.46
N ALA A 108 -15.61 -1.71 -4.06
CA ALA A 108 -16.63 -1.01 -3.29
C ALA A 108 -17.64 -2.00 -2.70
N ILE A 109 -17.80 -1.99 -1.38
CA ILE A 109 -18.74 -2.85 -0.64
C ILE A 109 -19.91 -2.07 -0.04
N GLY A 110 -19.90 -0.75 -0.14
CA GLY A 110 -20.99 0.09 0.36
C GLY A 110 -20.68 1.58 0.28
N THR A 111 -21.63 2.39 0.77
CA THR A 111 -21.44 3.83 0.92
C THR A 111 -22.05 4.30 2.23
N LYS A 112 -21.51 5.39 2.80
CA LYS A 112 -22.02 6.05 4.00
C LYS A 112 -22.01 7.56 3.81
N ALA A 113 -23.01 8.27 4.32
CA ALA A 113 -22.95 9.72 4.39
C ALA A 113 -21.77 10.17 5.27
N PRO A 114 -21.02 11.23 4.90
CA PRO A 114 -20.02 11.80 5.79
C PRO A 114 -20.71 12.19 7.09
N GLY A 115 -20.19 11.69 8.22
CA GLY A 115 -20.61 12.24 9.50
C GLY A 115 -20.28 13.73 9.51
N VAL A 116 -21.19 14.57 10.02
CA VAL A 116 -20.78 15.87 10.53
C VAL A 116 -19.77 15.52 11.63
N LEU A 117 -18.49 15.85 11.44
CA LEU A 117 -17.54 15.84 12.55
C LEU A 117 -18.24 16.57 13.69
N PRO A 118 -18.42 15.98 14.88
CA PRO A 118 -18.90 16.78 15.99
C PRO A 118 -17.93 17.94 16.11
N GLU A 119 -18.45 19.15 15.86
CA GLU A 119 -17.80 20.41 16.18
C GLU A 119 -17.16 20.19 17.55
N MET A 120 -15.84 20.26 17.62
CA MET A 120 -15.15 20.21 18.90
C MET A 120 -15.70 21.39 19.68
N ALA A 121 -16.70 21.12 20.51
CA ALA A 121 -17.32 22.11 21.35
C ALA A 121 -16.17 22.73 22.14
N ALA A 122 -15.85 23.97 21.79
CA ALA A 122 -15.08 24.86 22.63
C ALA A 122 -15.79 24.87 23.98
N LEU A 123 -15.25 24.12 24.94
CA LEU A 123 -15.55 24.35 26.35
C LEU A 123 -14.46 25.28 26.85
N ASP A 124 -14.69 26.57 26.59
CA ASP A 124 -14.22 27.62 27.48
C ASP A 124 -14.77 27.32 28.89
N GLY A 125 -13.86 27.23 29.85
CA GLY A 125 -14.12 27.17 31.28
C GLY A 125 -12.95 27.74 32.04
#